data_AF-A0A5A9PJU7-F1
#
_entry.id   AF-A0A5A9PJU7-F1
#
_cell.length_a   1.000
_cell.length_b   1.000
_cell.length_c   1.000
_cell.angle_alpha   90.00
_cell.angle_beta   90.00
_cell.angle_gamma   90.00
#
_symmetry.space_group_name_H-M   'P 1'
#
loop_
_entity.id
_entity.type
_entity.pdbx_description
1 polymer ?
#
loop_
_entity_poly.entity_id
_entity_poly.type
_entity_poly.pdbx_seq_one_letter_code
_entity_poly.pdbx_strand_id
1 'polypeptide(L)'
;MERLIHALVFSGLCLLFRSISCEYVLIQQQKTWDEAQLYCRQNHFDLATVHSIEDWMNVKRAVGPALTSLVWTGLYNDINSWRWSYQDGQMTVDVWNSGEPDNWNGI
;
A
#
# COMPACT_ATOMS: atom_id res chain seq x y z
N MET A 1 20.86 33.76 22.68
CA MET A 1 21.42 32.41 22.43
C MET A 1 20.31 31.36 22.37
N GLU A 2 19.38 31.33 23.32
CA GLU A 2 18.28 30.34 23.39
C GLU A 2 17.32 30.35 22.19
N ARG A 3 16.97 31.54 21.64
CA ARG A 3 16.12 31.65 20.43
C ARG A 3 16.78 31.05 19.18
N LEU A 4 18.11 31.13 19.09
CA LEU A 4 18.90 30.51 18.01
C LEU A 4 18.95 28.99 18.20
N ILE A 5 19.06 28.50 19.44
CA ILE A 5 19.02 27.07 19.74
C ILE A 5 17.66 26.47 19.35
N HIS A 6 16.54 27.14 19.68
CA HIS A 6 15.21 26.67 19.27
C HIS A 6 15.03 26.65 17.75
N ALA A 7 15.50 27.69 17.05
CA ALA A 7 15.44 27.75 15.59
C ALA A 7 16.28 26.64 14.92
N LEU A 8 17.46 26.34 15.48
CA LEU A 8 18.33 25.25 15.01
C LEU A 8 17.77 23.86 15.32
N VAL A 9 17.09 23.69 16.46
CA VAL A 9 16.40 22.44 16.80
C VAL A 9 15.18 22.23 15.90
N PHE A 10 14.38 23.26 15.62
CA PHE A 10 13.23 23.17 14.71
C PHE A 10 13.64 22.94 13.26
N SER A 11 14.70 23.60 12.77
CA SER A 11 15.22 23.39 11.42
C SER A 11 15.90 22.02 11.27
N GLY A 12 16.58 21.54 12.30
CA GLY A 12 17.13 20.17 12.37
C GLY A 12 16.05 19.09 12.41
N LEU A 13 14.95 19.32 13.15
CA LEU A 13 13.78 18.43 13.16
C LEU A 13 13.10 18.36 11.79
N CYS A 14 13.03 19.50 11.08
CA CYS A 14 12.53 19.56 9.70
C CYS A 14 13.36 18.70 8.72
N LEU A 15 14.67 18.55 8.96
CA LEU A 15 15.57 17.71 8.14
C LEU A 15 15.51 16.22 8.52
N LEU A 16 14.89 15.87 9.65
CA LEU A 16 14.65 14.49 10.07
C LEU A 16 13.31 13.93 9.55
N PHE A 17 12.47 14.75 8.92
CA PHE A 17 11.46 14.25 7.98
C PHE A 17 12.16 13.77 6.72
N ARG A 18 13.01 12.75 6.85
CA ARG A 18 13.32 11.89 5.70
C ARG A 18 11.97 11.48 5.15
N SER A 19 11.71 11.78 3.89
CA SER A 19 10.62 11.20 3.14
C SER A 19 10.69 9.69 3.38
N ILE A 20 9.78 9.14 4.20
CA ILE A 20 9.67 7.71 4.38
C ILE A 20 9.20 7.19 3.01
N SER A 21 10.14 6.67 2.23
CA SER A 21 9.81 5.98 0.99
C SER A 21 9.26 4.61 1.38
N CYS A 22 7.95 4.44 1.29
CA CYS A 22 7.35 3.10 1.34
C CYS A 22 7.75 2.35 0.06
N GLU A 23 8.51 1.27 0.23
CA GLU A 23 8.85 0.36 -0.85
C GLU A 23 7.83 -0.79 -0.88
N TYR A 24 7.38 -1.17 -2.08
CA TYR A 24 6.54 -2.35 -2.28
C TYR A 24 7.43 -3.59 -2.37
N VAL A 25 7.07 -4.64 -1.61
CA VAL A 25 7.78 -5.91 -1.60
C VAL A 25 6.81 -7.03 -1.93
N LEU A 26 7.22 -7.91 -2.86
CA LEU A 26 6.48 -9.12 -3.18
C LEU A 26 6.80 -10.23 -2.17
N ILE A 27 5.75 -10.84 -1.61
CA ILE A 27 5.88 -11.96 -0.67
C ILE A 27 5.33 -13.22 -1.35
N GLN A 28 6.22 -14.14 -1.69
CA GLN A 28 5.87 -15.38 -2.43
C GLN A 28 5.44 -16.50 -1.47
N GLN A 29 4.36 -16.26 -0.72
CA GLN A 29 3.75 -17.26 0.16
C GLN A 29 2.26 -17.39 -0.20
N GLN A 30 1.80 -18.62 -0.42
CA GLN A 30 0.39 -18.88 -0.68
C GLN A 30 -0.42 -18.71 0.61
N LYS A 31 -1.36 -17.77 0.60
CA LYS A 31 -2.20 -17.36 1.74
C LYS A 31 -3.57 -16.92 1.24
N THR A 32 -4.60 -17.03 2.07
CA THR A 32 -5.86 -16.29 1.84
C THR A 32 -5.61 -14.78 1.98
N TRP A 33 -6.55 -13.94 1.53
CA TRP A 33 -6.40 -12.49 1.67
C TRP A 33 -6.24 -12.07 3.14
N ASP A 34 -7.05 -12.63 4.04
CA ASP A 34 -6.98 -12.34 5.49
C ASP A 34 -5.64 -12.76 6.09
N GLU A 35 -5.15 -13.95 5.73
CA GLU A 35 -3.85 -14.45 6.19
C GLU A 35 -2.69 -13.59 5.66
N ALA A 36 -2.78 -13.12 4.42
CA ALA A 36 -1.78 -12.24 3.82
C ALA A 36 -1.78 -10.86 4.51
N GLN A 37 -2.97 -10.29 4.77
CA GLN A 37 -3.10 -9.03 5.51
C GLN A 37 -2.53 -9.15 6.92
N LEU A 38 -2.90 -10.19 7.66
CA LEU A 38 -2.38 -10.45 9.00
C LEU A 38 -0.85 -10.56 8.99
N TYR A 39 -0.30 -11.32 8.05
CA TYR A 39 1.15 -11.46 7.89
C TYR A 39 1.82 -10.12 7.62
N CYS A 40 1.30 -9.32 6.70
CA CYS A 40 1.86 -8.00 6.38
C CYS A 40 1.79 -7.03 7.56
N ARG A 41 0.71 -7.03 8.35
CA ARG A 41 0.62 -6.18 9.56
C ARG A 41 1.57 -6.61 10.68
N GLN A 42 1.93 -7.90 10.73
CA GLN A 42 2.86 -8.43 11.73
C GLN A 42 4.33 -8.22 11.35
N ASN A 43 4.66 -8.23 10.05
CA ASN A 43 6.05 -8.24 9.57
C ASN A 43 6.43 -7.00 8.75
N HIS A 44 5.44 -6.22 8.32
CA HIS A 44 5.57 -5.04 7.45
C HIS A 44 4.56 -3.96 7.92
N PHE A 45 4.04 -3.13 7.01
CA PHE A 45 3.01 -2.13 7.32
C PHE A 45 1.59 -2.70 7.15
N ASP A 46 1.22 -3.06 5.93
CA ASP A 46 -0.05 -3.69 5.54
C ASP A 46 0.12 -4.28 4.11
N LEU A 47 -0.95 -4.82 3.53
CA LEU A 47 -0.98 -5.07 2.09
C LEU A 47 -0.91 -3.76 1.29
N ALA A 48 -0.36 -3.85 0.08
CA ALA A 48 -0.11 -2.69 -0.78
C ALA A 48 -1.38 -1.90 -1.11
N THR A 49 -1.30 -0.57 -1.01
CA THR A 49 -2.35 0.36 -1.42
C THR A 49 -1.95 1.14 -2.66
N VAL A 50 -2.92 1.49 -3.52
CA VAL A 50 -2.66 2.27 -4.73
C VAL A 50 -3.51 3.55 -4.69
N HIS A 51 -2.86 4.70 -4.56
CA HIS A 51 -3.53 6.01 -4.54
C HIS A 51 -3.23 6.85 -5.79
N SER A 52 -2.31 6.38 -6.64
CA SER A 52 -1.85 7.07 -7.83
C SER A 52 -1.40 6.08 -8.91
N ILE A 53 -1.26 6.57 -10.15
CA ILE A 53 -0.65 5.78 -11.24
C ILE A 53 0.82 5.45 -10.94
N GLU A 54 1.52 6.32 -10.20
CA GLU A 54 2.89 6.06 -9.78
C GLU A 54 2.97 4.86 -8.81
N ASP A 55 2.06 4.80 -7.82
CA ASP A 55 1.94 3.64 -6.93
C ASP A 55 1.68 2.36 -7.73
N TRP A 56 0.77 2.42 -8.69
CA TRP A 56 0.47 1.28 -9.55
C TRP A 56 1.70 0.79 -10.33
N MET A 57 2.50 1.71 -10.89
CA MET A 57 3.74 1.37 -11.56
C MET A 57 4.77 0.77 -10.59
N ASN A 58 4.83 1.28 -9.35
CA ASN A 58 5.73 0.77 -8.32
C ASN A 58 5.34 -0.64 -7.86
N VAL A 59 4.04 -0.90 -7.65
CA VAL A 59 3.51 -2.24 -7.37
C VAL A 59 3.85 -3.21 -8.51
N LYS A 60 3.60 -2.84 -9.77
CA LYS A 60 3.97 -3.67 -10.94
C LYS A 60 5.45 -4.01 -10.99
N ARG A 61 6.32 -3.04 -10.67
CA ARG A 61 7.76 -3.26 -10.64
C ARG A 61 8.18 -4.23 -9.55
N ALA A 62 7.57 -4.13 -8.37
CA ALA A 62 7.83 -5.03 -7.25
C ALA A 62 7.42 -6.48 -7.54
N VAL A 63 6.31 -6.68 -8.26
CA VAL A 63 5.87 -8.02 -8.71
C VAL A 63 6.83 -8.60 -9.75
N GLY A 64 7.33 -7.76 -10.66
CA GLY A 64 8.24 -8.16 -11.73
C GLY A 64 7.59 -9.02 -12.82
N PRO A 65 8.32 -9.33 -13.90
CA PRO A 65 7.78 -10.01 -15.09
C PRO A 65 7.55 -11.52 -14.90
N ALA A 66 8.04 -12.11 -13.80
CA ALA A 66 8.13 -13.56 -13.62
C ALA A 66 6.93 -14.18 -12.87
N LEU A 67 5.95 -13.37 -12.44
CA LEU A 67 4.80 -13.91 -11.73
C LEU A 67 3.70 -14.35 -12.69
N THR A 68 3.34 -15.64 -12.60
CA THR A 68 2.28 -16.26 -13.38
C THR A 68 0.94 -16.34 -12.63
N SER A 69 0.90 -15.90 -11.36
CA SER A 69 -0.25 -15.99 -10.46
C SER A 69 -0.79 -14.62 -10.05
N LEU A 70 -2.03 -14.60 -9.54
CA LEU A 70 -2.61 -13.41 -8.90
C LEU A 70 -1.89 -13.09 -7.57
N VAL A 71 -1.82 -11.81 -7.22
CA VAL A 71 -1.19 -11.31 -5.99
C VAL A 71 -2.21 -10.50 -5.20
N TRP A 72 -2.24 -10.70 -3.88
CA TRP A 72 -3.08 -9.89 -3.01
C TRP A 72 -2.57 -8.45 -2.89
N THR A 73 -3.50 -7.50 -2.99
CA THR A 73 -3.31 -6.10 -2.59
C THR A 73 -4.22 -5.80 -1.40
N GLY A 74 -4.10 -4.63 -0.80
CA GLY A 74 -4.94 -4.23 0.32
C GLY A 74 -6.38 -3.88 -0.09
N LEU A 75 -6.72 -3.96 -1.38
CA LEU A 75 -8.04 -3.63 -1.87
C LEU A 75 -9.04 -4.70 -1.43
N TYR A 76 -10.16 -4.28 -0.85
CA TYR A 76 -11.25 -5.15 -0.44
C TYR A 76 -12.61 -4.47 -0.68
N ASN A 77 -13.64 -5.29 -0.83
CA ASN A 77 -15.01 -4.83 -1.02
C ASN A 77 -15.69 -4.64 0.35
N ASP A 78 -15.89 -3.39 0.79
CA ASP A 78 -16.77 -3.04 1.90
C ASP A 78 -18.21 -2.90 1.37
N ILE A 79 -19.24 -3.06 2.23
CA ILE A 79 -20.66 -3.33 1.91
C ILE A 79 -21.25 -2.46 0.77
N ASN A 80 -20.68 -1.28 0.47
CA ASN A 80 -21.02 -0.49 -0.71
C ASN A 80 -19.83 0.28 -1.34
N SER A 81 -18.58 -0.09 -1.07
CA SER A 81 -17.42 0.67 -1.55
C SER A 81 -16.12 -0.14 -1.51
N TRP A 82 -15.28 0.02 -2.53
CA TRP A 82 -13.90 -0.48 -2.50
C TRP A 82 -13.05 0.36 -1.55
N ARG A 83 -12.32 -0.33 -0.67
CA ARG A 83 -11.46 0.28 0.34
C ARG A 83 -10.12 -0.40 0.42
N TRP A 84 -9.16 0.34 0.96
CA TRP A 84 -7.82 -0.13 1.25
C TRP A 84 -7.74 -0.58 2.72
N SER A 85 -7.15 -1.75 2.96
CA SER A 85 -6.95 -2.29 4.31
C SER A 85 -6.13 -1.36 5.20
N TYR A 86 -5.15 -0.67 4.61
CA TYR A 86 -4.36 0.32 5.31
C TYR A 86 -5.19 1.58 5.58
N GLN A 87 -5.36 1.91 6.86
CA GLN A 87 -6.09 3.09 7.35
C GLN A 87 -7.55 3.20 6.89
N ASP A 88 -8.15 2.12 6.41
CA ASP A 88 -9.51 2.11 5.85
C ASP A 88 -9.72 3.16 4.73
N GLY A 89 -8.66 3.38 3.94
CA GLY A 89 -8.60 4.42 2.92
C GLY A 89 -9.59 4.16 1.78
N GLN A 90 -10.27 5.20 1.31
CA GLN A 90 -11.13 5.07 0.12
C GLN A 90 -10.29 4.87 -1.14
N MET A 91 -10.82 4.08 -2.08
CA MET A 91 -10.21 3.96 -3.41
C MET A 91 -10.35 5.28 -4.16
N THR A 92 -9.21 5.86 -4.59
CA THR A 92 -9.16 7.14 -5.31
C THR A 92 -8.85 6.98 -6.80
N VAL A 93 -8.30 5.83 -7.19
CA VAL A 93 -7.94 5.52 -8.57
C VAL A 93 -8.47 4.14 -8.92
N ASP A 94 -9.13 4.08 -10.06
CA ASP A 94 -9.58 2.85 -10.68
C ASP A 94 -8.49 2.35 -11.65
N VAL A 95 -7.95 1.17 -11.39
CA VAL A 95 -6.95 0.48 -12.24
C VAL A 95 -7.41 -0.94 -12.60
N TRP A 96 -8.71 -1.14 -12.73
CA TRP A 96 -9.30 -2.44 -13.05
C TRP A 96 -8.85 -2.98 -14.41
N ASN A 97 -8.77 -4.31 -14.51
CA ASN A 97 -8.68 -4.96 -15.81
C ASN A 97 -10.03 -4.89 -16.52
N SER A 98 -10.02 -5.09 -17.85
CA SER A 98 -11.26 -5.15 -18.63
C SER A 98 -12.19 -6.22 -18.08
N GLY A 99 -13.39 -5.81 -17.63
CA GLY A 99 -14.40 -6.69 -17.04
C GLY A 99 -14.46 -6.68 -15.52
N GLU A 100 -13.47 -6.06 -14.85
CA GLU A 100 -13.40 -5.94 -13.40
C GLU A 100 -13.99 -4.60 -12.90
N PRO A 101 -14.45 -4.50 -11.64
CA PRO A 101 -14.60 -5.61 -10.70
C PRO A 101 -15.90 -6.37 -10.98
N ASP A 102 -15.82 -7.67 -11.20
CA ASP A 102 -17.01 -8.51 -11.45
C ASP A 102 -17.57 -9.18 -10.18
N ASN A 103 -16.88 -8.98 -9.04
CA ASN A 103 -17.19 -9.56 -7.74
C ASN A 103 -17.27 -11.10 -7.80
N TRP A 104 -16.48 -11.73 -8.68
CA TRP A 104 -16.47 -13.18 -8.86
C TRP A 104 -16.15 -13.91 -7.55
N ASN A 105 -17.02 -14.84 -7.14
CA ASN A 105 -16.99 -15.52 -5.82
C ASN A 105 -17.13 -14.60 -4.59
N GLY A 106 -17.60 -13.36 -4.75
CA GLY A 106 -17.70 -12.41 -3.64
C GLY A 106 -16.34 -11.81 -3.24
N ILE A 107 -15.38 -11.81 -4.18
CA ILE A 107 -14.07 -11.17 -4.08
C ILE A 107 -14.02 -10.05 -5.10
#